data_AF-A0A8H4M4R8-F1
#
_entry.id   AF-A0A8H4M4R8-F1
#
_cell.length_a   1.000
_cell.length_b   1.000
_cell.length_c   1.000
_cell.angle_alpha   90.00
_cell.angle_beta   90.00
_cell.angle_gamma   90.00
#
_symmetry.space_group_name_H-M   'P 1'
#
loop_
_entity.id
_entity.type
_entity.pdbx_description
1 polymer ?
#
loop_
_entity_poly.entity_id
_entity_poly.type
_entity_poly.pdbx_seq_one_letter_code
_entity_poly.pdbx_strand_id
1 'polypeptide(L)'
;MESAGMGRLVTFETPQPLTTIVDRIAQGVGHPGGIPIAIPQTVPVDLIKIRTIGICPGSGSSILMSSGSLPDLLFTGELSHHEALSAIERGSVVIALAHSNTERGYLHAVMRQKLAATLKEEWETQREEGLKALEETFKEGGASVIGSYEEVYKDPSCAVDVSERDRDPYGIMIRRA
;
A
#
# COMPACT_ATOMS: atom_id res chain seq x y z
N MET A 1 -23.06 1.35 -4.74
CA MET A 1 -22.24 0.20 -4.33
C MET A 1 -20.88 0.38 -4.94
N GLU A 2 -19.86 0.72 -4.14
CA GLU A 2 -18.49 0.48 -4.61
C GLU A 2 -18.33 -1.04 -4.75
N SER A 3 -17.99 -1.55 -5.94
CA SER A 3 -17.71 -2.97 -6.10
C SER A 3 -16.35 -3.27 -5.45
N ALA A 4 -16.37 -3.55 -4.16
CA ALA A 4 -15.17 -3.94 -3.41
C ALA A 4 -14.76 -5.38 -3.76
N GLY A 5 -13.45 -5.60 -3.89
CA GLY A 5 -12.87 -6.91 -4.21
C GLY A 5 -11.34 -6.85 -4.15
N MET A 6 -10.72 -8.00 -3.92
CA MET A 6 -9.26 -8.15 -3.86
C MET A 6 -8.66 -8.22 -5.25
N GLY A 7 -7.50 -7.57 -5.42
CA GLY A 7 -6.75 -7.54 -6.66
C GLY A 7 -7.39 -6.72 -7.80
N ARG A 8 -6.62 -6.47 -8.85
CA ARG A 8 -7.02 -5.71 -10.05
C ARG A 8 -6.40 -6.33 -11.29
N LEU A 9 -7.16 -6.36 -12.39
CA LEU A 9 -6.64 -6.68 -13.71
C LEU A 9 -6.48 -5.38 -14.50
N VAL A 10 -5.27 -5.09 -14.95
CA VAL A 10 -4.97 -3.97 -15.84
C VAL A 10 -4.71 -4.53 -17.23
N THR A 11 -5.35 -3.92 -18.24
CA THR A 11 -5.14 -4.28 -19.64
C THR A 11 -4.71 -3.04 -20.41
N PHE A 12 -3.50 -3.06 -20.96
CA PHE A 12 -3.03 -2.01 -21.86
C PHE A 12 -3.68 -2.15 -23.24
N GLU A 13 -3.94 -1.01 -23.89
CA GLU A 13 -4.40 -0.98 -25.29
C GLU A 13 -3.36 -1.63 -26.21
N THR A 14 -2.08 -1.30 -25.99
CA THR A 14 -0.93 -1.82 -26.72
C THR A 14 0.05 -2.54 -25.77
N PRO A 15 0.55 -3.75 -26.12
CA PRO A 15 1.53 -4.45 -25.29
C PRO A 15 2.79 -3.59 -25.04
N GLN A 16 3.22 -3.53 -23.79
CA GLN A 16 4.36 -2.72 -23.36
C GLN A 16 5.58 -3.61 -23.10
N PRO A 17 6.83 -3.11 -23.29
CA PRO A 17 8.03 -3.85 -22.89
C PRO A 17 8.05 -4.14 -21.39
N LEU A 18 8.51 -5.34 -21.01
CA LEU A 18 8.64 -5.72 -19.61
C LEU A 18 9.53 -4.74 -18.82
N THR A 19 10.66 -4.33 -19.39
CA THR A 19 11.61 -3.38 -18.77
C THR A 19 10.93 -2.07 -18.39
N THR A 20 10.12 -1.50 -19.30
CA THR A 20 9.35 -0.28 -19.04
C THR A 20 8.36 -0.44 -17.89
N ILE A 21 7.75 -1.63 -17.75
CA ILE A 21 6.84 -1.91 -16.64
C ILE A 21 7.60 -2.04 -15.33
N VAL A 22 8.76 -2.72 -15.34
CA VAL A 22 9.63 -2.84 -14.17
C VAL A 22 10.06 -1.45 -13.68
N ASP A 23 10.44 -0.54 -14.57
CA ASP A 23 10.80 0.84 -14.21
C ASP A 23 9.63 1.61 -13.58
N ARG A 24 8.43 1.48 -14.15
CA ARG A 24 7.21 2.11 -13.58
C ARG A 24 6.85 1.53 -12.22
N ILE A 25 6.99 0.21 -12.03
CA ILE A 25 6.77 -0.44 -10.74
C ILE A 25 7.82 0.06 -9.74
N ALA A 26 9.09 0.10 -10.13
CA ALA A 26 10.17 0.63 -9.30
C ALA A 26 9.82 2.04 -8.82
N GLN A 27 9.41 2.93 -9.71
CA GLN A 27 8.98 4.28 -9.37
C GLN A 27 7.78 4.28 -8.40
N GLY A 28 6.77 3.46 -8.67
CA GLY A 28 5.56 3.38 -7.86
C GLY A 28 5.78 2.83 -6.45
N VAL A 29 6.78 1.96 -6.25
CA VAL A 29 7.12 1.37 -4.94
C VAL A 29 8.32 2.02 -4.25
N GLY A 30 8.85 3.13 -4.78
CA GLY A 30 9.90 3.92 -4.12
C GLY A 30 11.35 3.48 -4.41
N HIS A 31 11.60 2.96 -5.63
CA HIS A 31 12.92 2.54 -6.14
C HIS A 31 13.67 1.57 -5.22
N PRO A 32 13.15 0.35 -5.02
CA PRO A 32 13.84 -0.65 -4.20
C PRO A 32 15.21 -1.00 -4.79
N GLY A 33 16.16 -1.38 -3.93
CA GLY A 33 17.52 -1.74 -4.35
C GLY A 33 17.62 -2.98 -5.27
N GLY A 34 16.51 -3.70 -5.45
CA GLY A 34 16.36 -4.80 -6.39
C GLY A 34 14.90 -5.20 -6.54
N ILE A 35 14.56 -5.76 -7.69
CA ILE A 35 13.19 -6.22 -8.00
C ILE A 35 13.26 -7.71 -8.33
N PRO A 36 12.82 -8.59 -7.42
CA PRO A 36 12.74 -10.02 -7.69
C PRO A 36 11.75 -10.26 -8.84
N ILE A 37 12.21 -10.97 -9.86
CA ILE A 37 11.43 -11.28 -11.05
C ILE A 37 11.64 -12.74 -11.44
N ALA A 38 10.55 -13.42 -11.79
CA ALA A 38 10.60 -14.70 -12.48
C ALA A 38 10.01 -14.53 -13.88
N ILE A 39 10.69 -15.06 -14.89
CA ILE A 39 10.31 -14.96 -16.30
C ILE A 39 10.29 -16.35 -16.93
N PRO A 40 9.53 -16.55 -18.03
CA PRO A 40 9.66 -17.75 -18.85
C PRO A 40 11.11 -17.96 -19.29
N GLN A 41 11.68 -19.13 -19.00
CA GLN A 41 13.11 -19.41 -19.17
C GLN A 41 13.58 -19.46 -20.63
N THR A 42 12.64 -19.56 -21.58
CA THR A 42 12.91 -19.71 -23.01
C THR A 42 12.91 -18.38 -23.77
N VAL A 43 12.56 -17.26 -23.12
CA VAL A 43 12.37 -15.96 -23.77
C VAL A 43 13.33 -14.92 -23.17
N PRO A 44 14.16 -14.25 -23.97
CA PRO A 44 14.97 -13.12 -23.51
C PRO A 44 14.11 -11.98 -22.93
N VAL A 45 14.55 -11.38 -21.83
CA VAL A 45 13.82 -10.33 -21.09
C VAL A 45 13.40 -9.15 -21.98
N ASP A 46 14.28 -8.74 -22.89
CA ASP A 46 14.11 -7.61 -23.80
C ASP A 46 13.04 -7.83 -24.87
N LEU A 47 12.70 -9.09 -25.15
CA LEU A 47 11.65 -9.47 -26.10
C LEU A 47 10.27 -9.63 -25.44
N ILE A 48 10.20 -9.69 -24.10
CA ILE A 48 8.94 -9.88 -23.39
C ILE A 48 8.07 -8.63 -23.49
N LYS A 49 6.82 -8.83 -23.95
CA LYS A 49 5.78 -7.81 -24.02
C LYS A 49 4.62 -8.21 -23.13
N ILE A 50 4.09 -7.24 -22.38
CA ILE A 50 3.01 -7.43 -21.40
C ILE A 50 1.82 -6.57 -21.84
N ARG A 51 0.65 -7.19 -22.02
CA ARG A 51 -0.61 -6.49 -22.25
C ARG A 51 -1.46 -6.48 -20.99
N THR A 52 -1.45 -7.58 -20.23
CA THR A 52 -2.29 -7.78 -19.05
C THR A 52 -1.46 -7.93 -17.79
N ILE A 53 -1.86 -7.25 -16.71
CA ILE A 53 -1.24 -7.32 -15.40
C ILE A 53 -2.29 -7.68 -14.35
N GLY A 54 -2.11 -8.82 -13.68
CA GLY A 54 -2.84 -9.15 -12.46
C GLY A 54 -2.10 -8.60 -11.25
N ILE A 55 -2.73 -7.69 -10.51
CA ILE A 55 -2.14 -7.01 -9.36
C ILE A 55 -2.89 -7.45 -8.11
N CYS A 56 -2.17 -7.92 -7.10
CA CYS A 56 -2.74 -8.13 -5.76
C CYS A 56 -1.64 -7.85 -4.73
N PRO A 57 -1.63 -6.67 -4.09
CA PRO A 57 -0.69 -6.36 -3.01
C PRO A 57 -0.75 -7.41 -1.89
N GLY A 58 0.37 -7.59 -1.21
CA GLY A 58 0.52 -8.59 -0.14
C GLY A 58 0.66 -10.02 -0.66
N SER A 59 0.01 -10.98 0.00
CA SER A 59 0.08 -12.41 -0.35
C SER A 59 -1.02 -12.82 -1.34
N GLY A 60 -0.83 -12.43 -2.60
CA GLY A 60 -1.88 -12.45 -3.62
C GLY A 60 -2.04 -13.75 -4.43
N SER A 61 -1.27 -14.81 -4.13
CA SER A 61 -1.21 -16.00 -4.98
C SER A 61 -2.58 -16.67 -5.18
N SER A 62 -3.34 -16.85 -4.10
CA SER A 62 -4.68 -17.46 -4.12
C SER A 62 -5.67 -16.73 -5.03
N ILE A 63 -5.53 -15.40 -5.16
CA ILE A 63 -6.37 -14.58 -6.03
C ILE A 63 -5.86 -14.62 -7.47
N LEU A 64 -4.57 -14.33 -7.66
CA LEU A 64 -3.97 -14.19 -8.99
C LEU A 64 -3.90 -15.52 -9.76
N MET A 65 -3.76 -16.64 -9.05
CA MET A 65 -3.65 -17.97 -9.65
C MET A 65 -4.98 -18.73 -9.73
N SER A 66 -6.08 -18.15 -9.23
CA SER A 66 -7.41 -18.79 -9.22
C SER A 66 -8.00 -19.01 -10.61
N SER A 67 -7.56 -18.23 -11.61
CA SER A 67 -8.06 -18.28 -12.99
C SER A 67 -7.32 -19.33 -13.81
N GLY A 68 -8.06 -20.01 -14.69
CA GLY A 68 -7.50 -20.94 -15.69
C GLY A 68 -6.58 -20.24 -16.70
N SER A 69 -6.81 -18.97 -17.00
CA SER A 69 -5.91 -18.13 -17.80
C SER A 69 -5.25 -17.07 -16.91
N LEU A 70 -3.93 -17.04 -16.89
CA LEU A 70 -3.18 -16.00 -16.17
C LEU A 70 -3.00 -14.76 -17.04
N PRO A 71 -2.91 -13.58 -16.43
CA PRO A 71 -2.35 -12.39 -17.07
C PRO A 71 -0.89 -12.60 -17.51
N ASP A 72 -0.43 -11.79 -18.44
CA ASP A 72 0.96 -11.81 -18.92
C ASP A 72 1.95 -11.50 -17.80
N LEU A 73 1.54 -10.72 -16.78
CA LEU A 73 2.35 -10.40 -15.61
C LEU A 73 1.53 -10.49 -14.32
N LEU A 74 2.06 -11.17 -13.31
CA LEU A 74 1.55 -11.17 -11.94
C LEU A 74 2.41 -10.23 -11.09
N PHE A 75 1.76 -9.26 -10.44
CA PHE A 75 2.41 -8.34 -9.52
C PHE A 75 1.81 -8.47 -8.11
N THR A 76 2.60 -8.95 -7.17
CA THR A 76 2.20 -9.19 -5.79
C THR A 76 3.38 -9.03 -4.83
N GLY A 77 3.14 -9.13 -3.53
CA GLY A 77 4.20 -9.13 -2.53
C GLY A 77 4.88 -10.49 -2.45
N GLU A 78 4.08 -11.56 -2.36
CA GLU A 78 4.57 -12.91 -2.08
C GLU A 78 4.00 -13.96 -3.03
N LEU A 79 4.90 -14.84 -3.49
CA LEU A 79 4.61 -16.11 -4.16
C LEU A 79 5.64 -17.12 -3.67
N SER A 80 5.21 -18.34 -3.37
CA SER A 80 6.12 -19.46 -3.12
C SER A 80 6.87 -19.84 -4.40
N HIS A 81 7.96 -20.59 -4.23
CA HIS A 81 8.76 -21.06 -5.36
C HIS A 81 7.94 -21.80 -6.41
N HIS A 82 7.08 -22.74 -5.99
CA HIS A 82 6.27 -23.54 -6.91
C HIS A 82 5.16 -22.75 -7.57
N GLU A 83 4.60 -21.76 -6.88
CA GLU A 83 3.62 -20.86 -7.48
C GLU A 83 4.25 -19.99 -8.57
N ALA A 84 5.44 -19.43 -8.30
CA ALA A 84 6.19 -18.66 -9.30
C ALA A 84 6.59 -19.53 -10.50
N LEU A 85 7.07 -20.77 -10.25
CA LEU A 85 7.41 -21.73 -11.30
C LEU A 85 6.19 -22.06 -12.18
N SER A 86 5.05 -22.37 -11.56
CA SER A 86 3.81 -22.67 -12.29
C SER A 86 3.34 -21.48 -13.14
N ALA A 87 3.49 -20.25 -12.64
CA ALA A 87 3.14 -19.05 -13.39
C ALA A 87 4.02 -18.88 -14.65
N ILE A 88 5.34 -19.04 -14.53
CA ILE A 88 6.26 -18.88 -15.67
C ILE A 88 6.14 -20.01 -16.70
N GLU A 89 5.81 -21.23 -16.28
CA GLU A 89 5.51 -22.36 -17.19
C GLU A 89 4.24 -22.13 -18.00
N ARG A 90 3.31 -21.33 -17.46
CA ARG A 90 2.09 -20.88 -18.14
C ARG A 90 2.28 -19.62 -18.97
N GLY A 91 3.52 -19.12 -19.08
CA GLY A 91 3.89 -17.98 -19.91
C GLY A 91 3.79 -16.62 -19.21
N SER A 92 3.43 -16.56 -17.93
CA SER A 92 3.36 -15.31 -17.19
C SER A 92 4.73 -14.90 -16.64
N VAL A 93 4.94 -13.60 -16.53
CA VAL A 93 6.00 -13.02 -15.69
C VAL A 93 5.49 -12.86 -14.27
N VAL A 94 6.38 -12.99 -13.28
CA VAL A 94 6.08 -12.73 -11.88
C VAL A 94 7.01 -11.65 -11.35
N ILE A 95 6.44 -10.63 -10.72
CA ILE A 95 7.15 -9.68 -9.87
C ILE A 95 6.60 -9.84 -8.45
N ALA A 96 7.46 -10.30 -7.54
CA ALA A 96 7.13 -10.54 -6.13
C ALA A 96 8.00 -9.62 -5.25
N LEU A 97 7.43 -8.50 -4.82
CA LEU A 97 8.19 -7.38 -4.24
C LEU A 97 8.18 -7.31 -2.71
N ALA A 98 7.99 -8.44 -2.03
CA ALA A 98 7.75 -8.51 -0.58
C ALA A 98 6.47 -7.78 -0.13
N HIS A 99 5.86 -8.28 0.95
CA HIS A 99 4.52 -7.91 1.37
C HIS A 99 4.38 -6.40 1.57
N SER A 100 5.26 -5.84 2.41
CA SER A 100 5.12 -4.47 2.88
C SER A 100 5.38 -3.46 1.77
N ASN A 101 6.33 -3.73 0.87
CA ASN A 101 6.66 -2.80 -0.21
C ASN A 101 5.50 -2.61 -1.19
N THR A 102 4.70 -3.66 -1.41
CA THR A 102 3.53 -3.58 -2.30
C THR A 102 2.34 -2.84 -1.69
N GLU A 103 2.27 -2.74 -0.36
CA GLU A 103 1.12 -2.16 0.34
C GLU A 103 1.38 -0.75 0.87
N ARG A 104 2.61 -0.47 1.32
CA ARG A 104 2.95 0.79 2.01
C ARG A 104 2.75 2.04 1.17
N GLY A 105 2.79 1.92 -0.16
CA GLY A 105 2.43 3.03 -1.05
C GLY A 105 1.04 3.61 -0.75
N TYR A 106 0.09 2.77 -0.33
CA TYR A 106 -1.25 3.22 0.08
C TYR A 106 -1.23 4.15 1.30
N LEU A 107 -0.33 3.91 2.26
CA LEU A 107 -0.22 4.73 3.47
C LEU A 107 0.13 6.18 3.11
N HIS A 108 1.12 6.35 2.23
CA HIS A 108 1.58 7.67 1.80
C HIS A 108 0.62 8.34 0.82
N ALA A 109 0.13 7.60 -0.18
CA ALA A 109 -0.64 8.17 -1.28
C ALA A 109 -2.12 8.39 -0.95
N VAL A 110 -2.69 7.64 -0.01
CA VAL A 110 -4.14 7.65 0.25
C VAL A 110 -4.47 7.76 1.74
N MET A 111 -4.00 6.81 2.56
CA MET A 111 -4.48 6.69 3.95
C MET A 111 -4.15 7.91 4.79
N ARG A 112 -2.92 8.43 4.70
CA ARG A 112 -2.48 9.59 5.49
C ARG A 112 -3.40 10.79 5.27
N GLN A 113 -3.71 11.11 4.02
CA GLN A 113 -4.55 12.26 3.69
C GLN A 113 -6.00 12.06 4.14
N LYS A 114 -6.57 10.87 3.89
CA LYS A 114 -7.93 10.54 4.32
C LYS A 114 -8.06 10.59 5.84
N LEU A 115 -7.13 9.97 6.55
CA LEU A 115 -7.13 9.94 8.02
C LEU A 115 -6.91 11.34 8.61
N ALA A 116 -6.00 12.14 8.04
CA ALA A 116 -5.79 13.52 8.49
C ALA A 116 -7.06 14.37 8.36
N ALA A 117 -7.78 14.25 7.25
CA ALA A 117 -9.04 14.96 7.06
C ALA A 117 -10.10 14.53 8.08
N THR A 118 -10.31 13.21 8.23
CA THR A 118 -11.30 12.65 9.17
C THR A 118 -10.96 12.99 10.63
N LEU A 119 -9.70 12.84 11.05
CA LEU A 119 -9.31 13.13 12.43
C LEU A 119 -9.39 14.62 12.75
N LYS A 120 -9.13 15.50 11.77
CA LYS A 120 -9.29 16.93 11.97
C LYS A 120 -10.75 17.30 12.23
N GLU A 121 -11.67 16.79 11.42
CA GLU A 121 -13.11 17.04 11.57
C GLU A 121 -13.65 16.49 12.90
N GLU A 122 -13.26 15.26 13.25
CA GLU A 122 -13.61 14.67 14.54
C GLU A 122 -13.03 15.48 15.71
N TRP A 123 -11.77 15.92 15.60
CA TRP A 123 -11.13 16.70 16.66
C TRP A 123 -11.77 18.07 16.86
N GLU A 124 -12.16 18.75 15.79
CA GLU A 124 -12.91 20.00 15.86
C GLU A 124 -14.23 19.81 16.61
N THR A 125 -14.96 18.73 16.32
CA THR A 125 -16.23 18.39 16.99
C THR A 125 -16.03 18.12 18.48
N GLN A 126 -15.09 17.25 18.83
CA GLN A 126 -14.77 16.89 20.23
C GLN A 126 -14.34 18.10 21.06
N ARG A 127 -13.58 19.04 20.46
CA ARG A 127 -13.17 20.29 21.12
C ARG A 127 -14.35 21.20 21.43
N GLU A 128 -15.25 21.40 20.47
CA GLU A 128 -16.41 22.26 20.67
C GLU A 128 -17.33 21.72 21.77
N GLU A 129 -17.55 20.40 21.78
CA GLU A 129 -18.33 19.72 22.83
C GLU A 129 -17.64 19.81 24.20
N GLY A 130 -16.33 19.57 24.25
CA GLY A 130 -15.52 19.66 25.46
C GLY A 130 -15.52 21.06 26.07
N LEU A 131 -15.34 22.11 25.27
CA LEU A 131 -15.39 23.50 25.75
C LEU A 131 -16.78 23.86 26.31
N LYS A 132 -17.87 23.45 25.65
CA LYS A 132 -19.24 23.68 26.13
C LYS A 132 -19.46 22.99 27.48
N ALA A 133 -19.04 21.73 27.62
CA ALA A 133 -19.17 20.98 28.87
C ALA A 133 -18.36 21.60 30.03
N LEU A 134 -17.16 22.13 29.74
CA LEU A 134 -16.36 22.85 30.74
C LEU A 134 -17.03 24.16 31.18
N GLU A 135 -17.61 24.93 30.25
CA GLU A 135 -18.35 26.16 30.57
C GLU A 135 -19.57 25.89 31.46
N GLU A 136 -20.27 24.76 31.26
CA GLU A 136 -21.38 24.33 32.11
C GLU A 136 -20.90 23.93 33.51
N THR A 137 -19.82 23.15 33.60
CA THR A 137 -19.23 22.73 34.88
C THR A 137 -18.72 23.92 35.72
N PHE A 138 -18.18 24.95 35.05
CA PHE A 138 -17.79 26.20 35.70
C PHE A 138 -18.97 26.91 36.37
N LYS A 139 -20.15 26.93 35.73
CA LYS A 139 -21.37 27.53 36.28
C LYS A 139 -21.89 26.79 37.52
N GLU A 140 -21.58 25.50 37.63
CA GLU A 140 -21.99 24.64 38.75
C GLU A 140 -20.96 24.59 39.91
N GLY A 141 -19.83 25.30 39.80
CA GLY A 141 -18.87 25.49 40.90
C GLY A 141 -17.76 24.45 41.03
N GLY A 142 -17.53 23.60 40.02
CA GLY A 142 -16.53 22.51 40.05
C GLY A 142 -15.09 22.93 39.70
N ALA A 143 -14.39 23.69 40.54
CA ALA A 143 -13.13 24.36 40.17
C ALA A 143 -11.87 23.47 39.93
N SER A 144 -11.84 22.19 40.32
CA SER A 144 -10.57 21.43 40.46
C SER A 144 -10.14 20.58 39.24
N VAL A 145 -11.02 20.28 38.29
CA VAL A 145 -10.71 19.41 37.12
C VAL A 145 -10.58 20.23 35.82
N ILE A 146 -11.02 21.48 35.84
CA ILE A 146 -11.29 22.26 34.62
C ILE A 146 -10.02 22.79 33.95
N GLY A 147 -9.03 23.24 34.72
CA GLY A 147 -7.81 23.83 34.15
C GLY A 147 -6.97 22.85 33.33
N SER A 148 -7.05 21.54 33.60
CA SER A 148 -6.24 20.53 32.90
C SER A 148 -6.74 20.19 31.51
N TYR A 149 -8.05 20.33 31.26
CA TYR A 149 -8.67 19.95 29.98
C TYR A 149 -8.98 21.16 29.10
N GLU A 150 -9.12 22.36 29.68
CA GLU A 150 -9.35 23.59 28.93
C GLU A 150 -8.21 23.89 27.95
N GLU A 151 -6.95 23.69 28.37
CA GLU A 151 -5.79 23.85 27.49
C GLU A 151 -5.81 22.85 26.32
N VAL A 152 -6.21 21.61 26.59
CA VAL A 152 -6.31 20.53 25.60
C VAL A 152 -7.38 20.86 24.56
N TYR A 153 -8.58 21.25 24.97
CA TYR A 153 -9.65 21.58 24.02
C TYR A 153 -9.42 22.90 23.28
N LYS A 154 -8.53 23.78 23.78
CA LYS A 154 -8.11 24.99 23.07
C LYS A 154 -7.07 24.72 21.99
N ASP A 155 -6.30 23.64 22.07
CA ASP A 155 -5.31 23.27 21.05
C ASP A 155 -5.99 22.70 19.78
N PRO A 156 -5.92 23.37 18.62
CA PRO A 156 -6.53 22.87 17.38
C PRO A 156 -5.62 21.90 16.62
N SER A 157 -4.42 21.61 17.15
CA SER A 157 -3.43 20.82 16.45
C SER A 157 -3.93 19.38 16.24
N CYS A 158 -3.73 18.90 15.02
CA CYS A 158 -3.98 17.51 14.62
C CYS A 158 -2.98 17.17 13.52
N ALA A 159 -2.23 16.09 13.73
CA ALA A 159 -1.20 15.65 12.80
C ALA A 159 -1.30 14.14 12.56
N VAL A 160 -1.13 13.74 11.31
CA VAL A 160 -1.06 12.34 10.90
C VAL A 160 0.20 12.14 10.07
N ASP A 161 0.97 11.14 10.45
CA ASP A 161 2.21 10.76 9.79
C ASP A 161 2.26 9.25 9.52
N VAL A 162 3.18 8.86 8.64
CA VAL A 162 3.47 7.46 8.34
C VAL A 162 4.81 7.10 8.99
N SER A 163 4.83 6.01 9.75
CA SER A 163 6.04 5.53 10.42
C SER A 163 7.20 5.31 9.44
N GLU A 164 8.32 5.98 9.70
CA GLU A 164 9.59 5.82 8.99
C GLU A 164 10.39 4.59 9.46
N ARG A 165 10.04 4.03 10.63
CA ARG A 165 10.73 2.87 11.21
C ARG A 165 10.17 1.55 10.73
N ASP A 166 8.86 1.51 10.46
CA ASP A 166 8.19 0.32 9.98
C ASP A 166 8.62 0.04 8.54
N ARG A 167 9.13 -1.16 8.33
CA ARG A 167 9.66 -1.61 7.05
C ARG A 167 9.38 -3.09 6.88
N ASP A 168 9.54 -3.58 5.66
CA ASP A 168 9.50 -5.01 5.41
C ASP A 168 10.55 -5.72 6.29
N PRO A 169 10.23 -6.90 6.88
CA PRO A 169 11.20 -7.65 7.67
C PRO A 169 12.39 -8.13 6.83
N TYR A 170 12.25 -8.21 5.50
CA TYR A 170 13.32 -8.60 4.59
C TYR A 170 14.00 -7.39 3.95
N GLY A 171 15.32 -7.46 3.80
CA GLY A 171 16.14 -6.48 3.10
C GLY A 171 16.93 -7.11 1.96
N ILE A 172 17.39 -6.28 1.02
CA ILE A 172 18.25 -6.71 -0.09
C ILE A 172 19.69 -6.39 0.27
N MET A 173 20.52 -7.43 0.42
CA MET A 173 21.96 -7.28 0.62
C MET A 173 22.67 -7.50 -0.72
N ILE A 174 23.35 -6.47 -1.24
CA ILE A 174 24.20 -6.58 -2.43
C ILE A 174 25.61 -6.94 -1.97
N ARG A 175 25.99 -8.21 -2.09
CA ARG A 175 27.37 -8.65 -1.84
C ARG A 175 28.28 -8.07 -2.92
N ARG A 176 29.24 -7.24 -2.51
CA ARG A 176 30.36 -6.84 -3.36
C ARG A 176 31.42 -7.95 -3.28
N ALA A 177 31.79 -8.51 -4.43
CA ALA A 177 32.87 -9.48 -4.56
C ALA A 177 34.23 -8.79 -4.45
#